data_AF-A0AA38Y963-F1
#
_entry.id   AF-A0AA38Y963-F1
#
_cell.length_a   1.000
_cell.length_b   1.000
_cell.length_c   1.000
_cell.angle_alpha   90.00
_cell.angle_beta   90.00
_cell.angle_gamma   90.00
#
_symmetry.space_group_name_H-M   'P 1'
#
loop_
_entity.id
_entity.type
_entity.pdbx_description
1 polymer ?
#
loop_
_entity_poly.entity_id
_entity_poly.type
_entity_poly.pdbx_seq_one_letter_code
_entity_poly.pdbx_strand_id
1 'polypeptide(L)'
;MNKVIHANSPTAVFPTLTGTFQEDIDFARGVALLYKKYGVLFISDKVRMGAGKTGRWLCSEWLGPDVKADMIVLGKSLTGGAYPASFVLGNKETMSLVTPYTCAGTFANTPLGIACARTATEILDEEGLVERTAEIGRRFVEWTKDWKQRFPYIAFATNRGADLQLVMKPDCGQDFDARRFAALAMSKGLLTHPLHGSVRMSVPMVITDEQLLKGFQILEETASELKDYDFIAGDNM
;
A
#
# COMPACT_ATOMS: atom_id res chain seq x y z
N MET A 1 -20.89 -7.80 32.91
CA MET A 1 -19.70 -8.67 32.76
C MET A 1 -19.04 -8.33 31.44
N ASN A 2 -18.04 -7.44 31.45
CA ASN A 2 -17.25 -7.12 30.27
C ASN A 2 -16.34 -8.31 29.99
N LYS A 3 -16.70 -9.14 29.02
CA LYS A 3 -15.77 -10.13 28.48
C LYS A 3 -14.71 -9.35 27.72
N VAL A 4 -13.57 -9.12 28.37
CA VAL A 4 -12.32 -8.81 27.67
C VAL A 4 -11.99 -10.09 26.90
N ILE A 5 -12.40 -10.13 25.63
CA ILE A 5 -11.93 -11.16 24.72
C ILE A 5 -10.43 -10.87 24.58
N HIS A 6 -9.58 -11.77 25.10
CA HIS A 6 -8.15 -11.75 24.86
C HIS A 6 -7.95 -11.76 23.33
N ALA A 7 -7.68 -10.59 22.77
CA ALA A 7 -7.40 -10.43 21.36
C ALA A 7 -6.02 -11.05 21.09
N ASN A 8 -6.00 -12.31 20.67
CA ASN A 8 -5.03 -12.72 19.67
C ASN A 8 -5.33 -11.87 18.44
N SER A 9 -4.70 -10.70 18.40
CA SER A 9 -5.05 -9.51 17.62
C SER A 9 -5.41 -9.84 16.19
N PRO A 10 -6.68 -9.72 15.77
CA PRO A 10 -6.97 -9.81 14.36
C PRO A 10 -6.76 -8.41 13.77
N THR A 11 -5.48 -8.08 13.58
CA THR A 11 -5.01 -6.94 12.79
C THR A 11 -5.61 -7.09 11.40
N ALA A 12 -6.49 -6.18 11.01
CA ALA A 12 -6.99 -6.16 9.65
C ALA A 12 -5.89 -5.57 8.76
N VAL A 13 -5.02 -6.44 8.24
CA VAL A 13 -4.00 -6.08 7.25
C VAL A 13 -4.72 -5.78 5.94
N PHE A 14 -5.14 -4.53 5.77
CA PHE A 14 -5.61 -4.02 4.49
C PHE A 14 -4.44 -3.67 3.58
N PRO A 15 -4.46 -4.01 2.29
CA PRO A 15 -5.11 -5.14 1.59
C PRO A 15 -4.22 -6.38 1.40
N THR A 16 -4.83 -7.58 1.39
CA THR A 16 -4.26 -8.82 0.85
C THR A 16 -4.36 -8.77 -0.67
N LEU A 17 -3.22 -8.70 -1.35
CA LEU A 17 -3.11 -8.32 -2.76
C LEU A 17 -3.58 -9.39 -3.77
N THR A 18 -4.60 -10.18 -3.43
CA THR A 18 -5.06 -11.35 -4.18
C THR A 18 -6.35 -11.12 -4.97
N GLY A 19 -6.83 -9.88 -5.07
CA GLY A 19 -8.07 -9.51 -5.77
C GLY A 19 -8.17 -8.04 -6.15
N THR A 20 -9.37 -7.60 -6.52
CA THR A 20 -9.70 -6.19 -6.80
C THR A 20 -9.70 -5.36 -5.52
N PHE A 21 -9.57 -4.04 -5.65
CA PHE A 21 -9.62 -3.17 -4.47
C PHE A 21 -11.00 -3.17 -3.80
N GLN A 22 -12.08 -3.35 -4.57
CA GLN A 22 -13.43 -3.42 -4.02
C GLN A 22 -13.63 -4.68 -3.16
N GLU A 23 -13.12 -5.84 -3.59
CA GLU A 23 -13.19 -7.07 -2.80
C GLU A 23 -12.47 -6.92 -1.46
N ASP A 24 -11.30 -6.26 -1.45
CA ASP A 24 -10.60 -5.95 -0.21
C ASP A 24 -11.44 -5.09 0.73
N ILE A 25 -12.11 -4.05 0.19
CA ILE A 25 -12.98 -3.13 0.95
C ILE A 25 -14.20 -3.87 1.50
N ASP A 26 -14.82 -4.75 0.74
CA ASP A 26 -16.01 -5.47 1.16
C ASP A 26 -15.68 -6.46 2.28
N PHE A 27 -14.58 -7.21 2.13
CA PHE A 27 -14.06 -8.08 3.18
C PHE A 27 -13.74 -7.26 4.44
N ALA A 28 -13.07 -6.12 4.26
CA ALA A 28 -12.70 -5.23 5.35
C ALA A 28 -13.86 -4.77 6.20
N ARG A 29 -14.88 -4.30 5.49
CA ARG A 29 -16.08 -3.73 6.06
C ARG A 29 -16.84 -4.82 6.81
N GLY A 30 -16.94 -6.02 6.23
CA GLY A 30 -17.51 -7.19 6.90
C GLY A 30 -16.83 -7.50 8.24
N VAL A 31 -15.49 -7.55 8.25
CA VAL A 31 -14.70 -7.79 9.48
C VAL A 31 -14.90 -6.69 10.51
N ALA A 32 -14.83 -5.41 10.10
CA ALA A 32 -15.00 -4.28 11.00
C ALA A 32 -16.40 -4.24 11.65
N LEU A 33 -17.44 -4.56 10.88
CA LEU A 33 -18.81 -4.64 11.39
C LEU A 33 -19.00 -5.81 12.37
N LEU A 34 -18.34 -6.94 12.14
CA LEU A 34 -18.32 -8.06 13.09
C LEU A 34 -17.63 -7.66 14.39
N TYR A 35 -16.50 -6.98 14.34
CA TYR A 35 -15.80 -6.54 15.57
C TYR A 35 -16.67 -5.62 16.41
N LYS A 36 -17.32 -4.64 15.75
CA LYS A 36 -18.29 -3.76 16.40
C LYS A 36 -19.43 -4.54 17.05
N LYS A 37 -19.98 -5.54 16.37
CA LYS A 37 -21.07 -6.40 16.89
C LYS A 37 -20.65 -7.17 18.16
N TYR A 38 -19.39 -7.62 18.23
CA TYR A 38 -18.89 -8.46 19.32
C TYR A 38 -18.08 -7.69 20.38
N GLY A 39 -17.99 -6.36 20.29
CA GLY A 39 -17.21 -5.55 21.23
C GLY A 39 -15.70 -5.82 21.18
N VAL A 40 -15.20 -6.16 20.00
CA VAL A 40 -13.76 -6.38 19.73
C VAL A 40 -13.17 -5.09 19.18
N LEU A 41 -11.96 -4.73 19.61
CA LEU A 41 -11.26 -3.55 19.09
C LEU A 41 -10.92 -3.72 17.61
N PHE A 42 -11.26 -2.71 16.81
CA PHE A 42 -10.86 -2.61 15.42
C PHE A 42 -9.61 -1.72 15.28
N ILE A 43 -8.46 -2.37 15.08
CA ILE A 43 -7.17 -1.70 14.85
C ILE A 43 -6.88 -1.64 13.35
N SER A 44 -6.75 -0.43 12.82
CA SER A 44 -6.35 -0.18 11.43
C SER A 44 -4.84 0.03 11.33
N ASP A 45 -4.10 -0.99 10.88
CA ASP A 45 -2.70 -0.81 10.50
C ASP A 45 -2.61 -0.10 9.15
N LYS A 46 -2.10 1.13 9.17
CA LYS A 46 -1.95 2.01 8.02
C LYS A 46 -0.51 2.46 7.84
N VAL A 47 0.45 1.70 8.35
CA VAL A 47 1.88 1.99 8.18
C VAL A 47 2.24 2.05 6.70
N ARG A 48 1.69 1.17 5.86
CA ARG A 48 1.90 1.19 4.39
C ARG A 48 0.89 2.05 3.63
N MET A 49 -0.38 1.98 4.01
CA MET A 49 -1.51 2.45 3.20
C MET A 49 -2.16 3.72 3.75
N GLY A 50 -1.57 4.36 4.77
CA GLY A 50 -1.96 5.68 5.26
C GLY A 50 -1.26 6.80 4.51
N ALA A 51 -1.41 8.03 5.03
CA ALA A 51 -0.79 9.23 4.49
C ALA A 51 -1.01 9.37 2.97
N GLY A 52 -2.27 9.32 2.53
CA GLY A 52 -2.64 9.62 1.15
C GLY A 52 -2.40 8.51 0.12
N LYS A 53 -1.61 7.47 0.46
CA LYS A 53 -1.10 6.45 -0.49
C LYS A 53 -2.16 5.74 -1.35
N THR A 54 -3.41 5.71 -0.89
CA THR A 54 -4.52 5.03 -1.57
C THR A 54 -5.54 5.99 -2.21
N GLY A 55 -5.26 7.30 -2.29
CA GLY A 55 -6.22 8.31 -2.76
C GLY A 55 -7.23 8.76 -1.69
N ARG A 56 -6.94 8.42 -0.43
CA ARG A 56 -7.59 8.88 0.80
C ARG A 56 -6.53 9.10 1.86
N TRP A 57 -6.76 9.99 2.82
CA TRP A 57 -5.77 10.26 3.87
C TRP A 57 -5.44 8.98 4.64
N LEU A 58 -6.48 8.30 5.12
CA LEU A 58 -6.40 6.94 5.62
C LEU A 58 -7.08 5.96 4.67
N CYS A 59 -6.42 4.86 4.35
CA CYS A 59 -7.06 3.79 3.56
C CYS A 59 -8.34 3.22 4.23
N SER A 60 -8.52 3.35 5.55
CA SER A 60 -9.77 2.96 6.22
C SER A 60 -10.98 3.83 5.86
N GLU A 61 -10.79 5.02 5.29
CA GLU A 61 -11.91 5.87 4.82
C GLU A 61 -12.68 5.22 3.67
N TRP A 62 -12.02 4.35 2.90
CA TRP A 62 -12.69 3.54 1.87
C TRP A 62 -13.73 2.58 2.44
N LEU A 63 -13.70 2.31 3.75
CA LEU A 63 -14.67 1.43 4.40
C LEU A 63 -16.02 2.10 4.61
N GLY A 64 -16.15 3.39 4.38
CA GLY A 64 -17.38 4.15 4.56
C GLY A 64 -17.47 4.87 5.91
N PRO A 65 -18.34 5.89 6.02
CA PRO A 65 -18.37 6.82 7.17
C PRO A 65 -18.85 6.19 8.49
N ASP A 66 -19.55 5.06 8.43
CA ASP A 66 -20.07 4.33 9.59
C ASP A 66 -19.06 3.35 10.19
N VAL A 67 -17.92 3.13 9.51
CA VAL A 67 -16.82 2.29 9.98
C VAL A 67 -15.67 3.18 10.44
N LYS A 68 -15.44 3.22 11.75
CA LYS A 68 -14.33 3.94 12.37
C LYS A 68 -13.48 2.97 13.18
N ALA A 69 -12.18 3.04 13.00
CA ALA A 69 -11.23 2.25 13.79
C ALA A 69 -11.14 2.80 15.22
N ASP A 70 -11.00 1.88 16.17
CA ASP A 70 -10.73 2.22 17.57
C ASP A 70 -9.30 2.72 17.75
N MET A 71 -8.39 2.14 16.98
CA MET A 71 -6.99 2.55 16.90
C MET A 71 -6.48 2.54 15.46
N ILE A 72 -5.52 3.41 15.17
CA ILE A 72 -4.84 3.51 13.88
C ILE A 72 -3.34 3.51 14.15
N VAL A 73 -2.60 2.73 13.37
CA VAL A 73 -1.14 2.70 13.40
C VAL A 73 -0.60 3.35 12.12
N LEU A 74 0.29 4.33 12.26
CA LEU A 74 0.94 5.06 11.18
C LEU A 74 2.46 5.03 11.32
N GLY A 75 3.15 5.31 10.22
CA GLY A 75 4.61 5.34 10.12
C GLY A 75 5.01 5.66 8.68
N LYS A 76 6.14 5.11 8.21
CA LYS A 76 6.67 5.27 6.83
C LYS A 76 6.56 6.71 6.32
N SER A 77 5.63 6.96 5.38
CA SER A 77 5.45 8.24 4.70
C SER A 77 4.95 9.36 5.60
N LEU A 78 4.51 9.05 6.84
CA LEU A 78 4.04 10.09 7.76
C LEU A 78 5.14 11.09 8.14
N THR A 79 6.42 10.73 8.01
CA THR A 79 7.56 11.64 8.18
C THR A 79 8.24 12.01 6.87
N GLY A 80 7.61 11.73 5.72
CA GLY A 80 8.20 11.92 4.39
C GLY A 80 9.42 11.03 4.11
N GLY A 81 9.68 10.03 4.96
CA GLY A 81 10.91 9.23 4.91
C GLY A 81 12.15 9.92 5.50
N ALA A 82 12.00 11.11 6.09
CA ALA A 82 13.10 11.88 6.64
C ALA A 82 13.54 11.43 8.04
N TYR A 83 12.65 10.80 8.81
CA TYR A 83 12.94 10.36 10.18
C TYR A 83 12.18 9.07 10.53
N PRO A 84 12.82 8.08 11.19
CA PRO A 84 12.13 6.87 11.62
C PRO A 84 11.19 7.19 12.79
N ALA A 85 9.89 7.22 12.53
CA ALA A 85 8.86 7.37 13.57
C ALA A 85 7.64 6.49 13.29
N SER A 86 6.95 6.13 14.36
CA SER A 86 5.68 5.42 14.32
C SER A 86 4.69 6.12 15.26
N PHE A 87 3.41 6.01 14.93
CA PHE A 87 2.35 6.74 15.62
C PHE A 87 1.20 5.79 15.85
N VAL A 88 0.71 5.76 17.08
CA VAL A 88 -0.51 5.03 17.45
C VAL A 88 -1.52 6.05 17.90
N LEU A 89 -2.62 6.14 17.17
CA LEU A 89 -3.75 7.02 17.47
C LEU A 89 -4.92 6.15 17.89
N GLY A 90 -5.76 6.64 18.78
CA GLY A 90 -6.96 5.91 19.18
C GLY A 90 -8.09 6.86 19.59
N ASN A 91 -9.31 6.33 19.62
CA ASN A 91 -10.45 7.05 20.16
C ASN A 91 -10.27 7.27 21.68
N LYS A 92 -11.05 8.19 22.24
CA LYS A 92 -10.95 8.58 23.66
C LYS A 92 -11.13 7.39 24.60
N GLU A 93 -12.08 6.51 24.31
CA GLU A 93 -12.39 5.34 25.16
C GLU A 93 -11.20 4.39 25.19
N THR A 94 -10.65 4.03 24.03
CA THR A 94 -9.51 3.12 23.93
C THR A 94 -8.24 3.73 24.52
N MET A 95 -7.96 4.99 24.22
CA MET A 95 -6.77 5.68 24.77
C MET A 95 -6.87 5.92 26.27
N SER A 96 -8.07 5.94 26.87
CA SER A 96 -8.24 6.05 28.32
C SER A 96 -7.77 4.80 29.08
N LEU A 97 -7.59 3.67 28.38
CA LEU A 97 -7.04 2.44 28.96
C LEU A 97 -5.51 2.50 29.12
N VAL A 98 -4.83 3.40 28.41
CA VAL A 98 -3.38 3.61 28.51
C VAL A 98 -3.11 4.51 29.71
N THR A 99 -2.55 3.95 30.77
CA THR A 99 -2.25 4.69 32.00
C THR A 99 -0.79 5.19 32.01
N PRO A 100 -0.44 6.17 32.86
CA PRO A 100 0.94 6.67 32.93
C PRO A 100 1.96 5.53 33.09
N TYR A 101 3.07 5.64 32.35
CA TYR A 101 4.18 4.69 32.34
C TYR A 101 3.88 3.29 31.74
N THR A 102 2.69 3.06 31.16
CA THR A 102 2.39 1.79 30.46
C THR A 102 2.91 1.74 29.02
N CYS A 103 3.20 2.90 28.43
CA CYS A 103 3.83 3.03 27.12
C CYS A 103 4.92 4.09 27.19
N ALA A 104 6.18 3.67 27.07
CA ALA A 104 7.33 4.55 27.09
C ALA A 104 8.41 4.03 26.14
N GLY A 105 9.23 4.93 25.63
CA GLY A 105 10.39 4.60 24.82
C GLY A 105 11.41 5.73 24.88
N THR A 106 12.70 5.40 24.91
CA THR A 106 13.80 6.37 24.98
C THR A 106 13.74 7.39 23.85
N PHE A 107 13.33 6.94 22.66
CA PHE A 107 13.17 7.76 21.45
C PHE A 107 11.69 8.05 21.13
N ALA A 108 10.77 7.93 22.10
CA ALA A 108 9.40 8.36 21.90
C ALA A 108 9.30 9.89 21.97
N ASN A 109 8.38 10.48 21.20
CA ASN A 109 8.10 11.92 21.20
C ASN A 109 9.32 12.81 20.93
N THR A 110 10.23 12.40 20.04
CA THR A 110 11.38 13.24 19.68
C THR A 110 10.91 14.51 18.95
N PRO A 111 11.42 15.71 19.33
CA PRO A 111 11.05 16.95 18.65
C PRO A 111 11.32 16.92 17.14
N LEU A 112 12.40 16.26 16.72
CA LEU A 112 12.74 16.10 15.30
C LEU A 112 11.72 15.22 14.56
N GLY A 113 11.33 14.07 15.14
CA GLY A 113 10.32 13.21 14.54
C GLY A 113 8.96 13.91 14.42
N ILE A 114 8.58 14.72 15.42
CA ILE A 114 7.36 15.54 15.40
C ILE A 114 7.44 16.61 14.30
N ALA A 115 8.57 17.31 14.18
CA ALA A 115 8.76 18.32 13.14
C ALA A 115 8.69 17.72 11.72
N CYS A 116 9.38 16.60 11.48
CA CYS A 116 9.31 15.89 10.20
C CYS A 116 7.89 15.43 9.88
N ALA A 117 7.17 14.90 10.87
CA ALA A 117 5.79 14.46 10.67
C ALA A 117 4.86 15.62 10.31
N ARG A 118 4.95 16.72 11.07
CA ARG A 118 4.13 17.91 10.82
C ARG A 118 4.37 18.47 9.42
N THR A 119 5.64 18.67 9.04
CA THR A 119 5.98 19.20 7.72
C THR A 119 5.59 18.26 6.58
N ALA A 120 5.78 16.95 6.75
CA ALA A 120 5.34 15.98 5.73
C ALA A 120 3.82 15.99 5.55
N THR A 121 3.05 16.14 6.63
CA THR A 121 1.58 16.25 6.55
C THR A 121 1.14 17.58 5.94
N GLU A 122 1.81 18.69 6.25
CA GLU A 122 1.56 20.01 5.64
C GLU A 122 1.76 19.94 4.12
N ILE A 123 2.88 19.39 3.65
CA ILE A 123 3.16 19.19 2.22
C ILE A 123 2.09 18.32 1.56
N LEU A 124 1.64 17.25 2.24
CA LEU A 124 0.64 16.35 1.71
C LEU A 124 -0.66 17.08 1.37
N ASP A 125 -1.09 17.98 2.24
CA ASP A 125 -2.29 18.81 2.07
C ASP A 125 -2.06 19.94 1.07
N GLU A 126 -0.97 20.72 1.21
CA GLU A 126 -0.68 21.90 0.39
C GLU A 126 -0.44 21.58 -1.08
N GLU A 127 0.22 20.45 -1.37
CA GLU A 127 0.49 20.01 -2.75
C GLU A 127 -0.62 19.13 -3.34
N GLY A 128 -1.71 18.87 -2.60
CA GLY A 128 -2.83 18.05 -3.09
C GLY A 128 -2.41 16.61 -3.43
N LEU A 129 -1.55 16.01 -2.60
CA LEU A 129 -0.94 14.74 -2.94
C LEU A 129 -1.92 13.55 -2.86
N VAL A 130 -3.03 13.67 -2.12
CA VAL A 130 -4.09 12.66 -2.08
C VAL A 130 -4.76 12.55 -3.44
N GLU A 131 -5.13 13.68 -4.04
CA GLU A 131 -5.75 13.77 -5.36
C GLU A 131 -4.78 13.29 -6.43
N ARG A 132 -3.51 13.73 -6.34
CA ARG A 132 -2.43 13.25 -7.21
C ARG A 132 -2.30 11.72 -7.18
N THR A 133 -2.43 11.13 -5.99
CA THR A 133 -2.37 9.68 -5.81
C THR A 133 -3.50 8.95 -6.52
N ALA A 134 -4.72 9.49 -6.46
CA ALA A 134 -5.86 8.94 -7.19
C ALA A 134 -5.66 9.05 -8.72
N GLU A 135 -5.07 10.15 -9.20
CA GLU A 135 -4.72 10.33 -10.62
C GLU A 135 -3.69 9.29 -11.09
N ILE A 136 -2.61 9.07 -10.34
CA ILE A 136 -1.59 8.05 -10.66
C ILE A 136 -2.24 6.68 -10.84
N GLY A 137 -3.12 6.29 -9.91
CA GLY A 137 -3.83 5.01 -9.98
C GLY A 137 -4.74 4.89 -11.20
N ARG A 138 -5.49 5.95 -11.54
CA ARG A 138 -6.35 5.98 -12.74
C ARG A 138 -5.53 5.85 -14.02
N ARG A 139 -4.43 6.60 -14.13
CA ARG A 139 -3.55 6.55 -15.31
C ARG A 139 -2.94 5.17 -15.51
N PHE A 140 -2.56 4.49 -14.42
CA PHE A 140 -2.04 3.13 -14.51
C PHE A 140 -3.07 2.13 -15.03
N VAL A 141 -4.32 2.20 -14.53
CA VAL A 141 -5.41 1.31 -15.00
C VAL A 141 -5.71 1.56 -16.47
N GLU A 142 -5.76 2.83 -16.89
CA GLU A 142 -5.99 3.18 -18.30
C GLU A 142 -4.85 2.69 -19.19
N TRP A 143 -3.60 2.87 -18.77
CA TRP A 143 -2.42 2.41 -19.51
C TRP A 143 -2.38 0.88 -19.68
N THR A 144 -2.87 0.15 -18.69
CA THR A 144 -2.79 -1.31 -18.62
C THR A 144 -4.08 -2.02 -19.03
N LYS A 145 -5.09 -1.29 -19.52
CA LYS A 145 -6.45 -1.81 -19.76
C LYS A 145 -6.53 -3.01 -20.71
N ASP A 146 -5.61 -3.10 -21.66
CA ASP A 146 -5.54 -4.13 -22.70
C ASP A 146 -4.38 -5.15 -22.48
N TRP A 147 -3.65 -5.02 -21.37
CA TRP A 147 -2.45 -5.82 -21.11
C TRP A 147 -2.76 -7.29 -20.91
N LYS A 148 -3.91 -7.61 -20.31
CA LYS A 148 -4.37 -9.01 -20.15
C LYS A 148 -4.52 -9.71 -21.49
N GLN A 149 -4.92 -8.98 -22.53
CA GLN A 149 -5.14 -9.48 -23.88
C GLN A 149 -3.82 -9.52 -24.67
N ARG A 150 -2.95 -8.52 -24.47
CA ARG A 150 -1.68 -8.38 -25.20
C ARG A 150 -0.57 -9.29 -24.66
N PHE A 151 -0.53 -9.53 -23.35
CA PHE A 151 0.54 -10.24 -22.68
C PHE A 151 0.01 -11.53 -22.04
N PRO A 152 0.29 -12.71 -22.62
CA PRO A 152 -0.37 -13.96 -22.26
C PRO A 152 -0.07 -14.43 -20.83
N TYR A 153 0.96 -13.90 -20.18
CA TYR A 153 1.36 -14.25 -18.82
C TYR A 153 0.88 -13.26 -17.75
N ILE A 154 0.29 -12.13 -18.15
CA ILE A 154 -0.33 -11.17 -17.23
C ILE A 154 -1.79 -11.61 -16.98
N ALA A 155 -2.15 -11.78 -15.71
CA ALA A 155 -3.52 -12.10 -15.30
C ALA A 155 -4.39 -10.84 -15.33
N PHE A 156 -3.94 -9.78 -14.66
CA PHE A 156 -4.56 -8.45 -14.63
C PHE A 156 -3.61 -7.43 -14.00
N ALA A 157 -3.88 -6.15 -14.22
CA ALA A 157 -3.25 -5.05 -13.51
C ALA A 157 -4.22 -4.47 -12.48
N THR A 158 -3.71 -4.04 -11.32
CA THR A 158 -4.53 -3.43 -10.27
C THR A 158 -3.74 -2.38 -9.50
N ASN A 159 -4.41 -1.48 -8.80
CA ASN A 159 -3.75 -0.55 -7.89
C ASN A 159 -4.54 -0.38 -6.58
N ARG A 160 -3.91 0.31 -5.62
CA ARG A 160 -4.55 1.08 -4.56
C ARG A 160 -3.91 2.46 -4.53
N GLY A 161 -4.45 3.40 -5.30
CA GLY A 161 -3.85 4.72 -5.49
C GLY A 161 -2.49 4.60 -6.19
N ALA A 162 -1.42 5.05 -5.51
CA ALA A 162 -0.06 5.01 -6.03
C ALA A 162 0.70 3.71 -5.67
N ASP A 163 0.03 2.72 -5.09
CA ASP A 163 0.53 1.35 -4.95
C ASP A 163 0.01 0.50 -6.12
N LEU A 164 0.83 0.33 -7.16
CA LEU A 164 0.49 -0.29 -8.43
C LEU A 164 0.97 -1.74 -8.49
N GLN A 165 0.25 -2.60 -9.18
CA GLN A 165 0.58 -4.03 -9.30
C GLN A 165 0.22 -4.63 -10.65
N LEU A 166 1.12 -5.48 -11.12
CA LEU A 166 0.90 -6.39 -12.24
C LEU A 166 0.83 -7.81 -11.67
N VAL A 167 -0.32 -8.46 -11.81
CA VAL A 167 -0.53 -9.83 -11.35
C VAL A 167 -0.26 -10.78 -12.52
N MET A 168 0.55 -11.79 -12.27
CA MET A 168 0.91 -12.81 -13.27
C MET A 168 -0.01 -14.01 -13.15
N LYS A 169 -0.19 -14.76 -14.24
CA LYS A 169 -0.95 -16.01 -14.15
C LYS A 169 -0.10 -17.08 -13.44
N PRO A 170 -0.71 -17.94 -12.61
CA PRO A 170 0.01 -18.95 -11.84
C PRO A 170 0.70 -20.00 -12.73
N ASP A 171 0.17 -20.25 -13.93
CA ASP A 171 0.58 -21.39 -14.77
C ASP A 171 1.52 -20.98 -15.92
N CYS A 172 2.15 -19.80 -15.86
CA CYS A 172 3.00 -19.32 -16.96
C CYS A 172 4.35 -20.03 -17.08
N GLY A 173 4.74 -20.85 -16.11
CA GLY A 173 6.10 -21.41 -16.03
C GLY A 173 7.13 -20.41 -15.49
N GLN A 174 8.36 -20.87 -15.28
CA GLN A 174 9.44 -20.07 -14.67
C GLN A 174 9.92 -18.91 -15.57
N ASP A 175 9.72 -19.03 -16.88
CA ASP A 175 10.13 -18.02 -17.87
C ASP A 175 9.35 -16.70 -17.77
N PHE A 176 8.26 -16.67 -17.00
CA PHE A 176 7.36 -15.52 -16.87
C PHE A 176 7.06 -15.17 -15.42
N ASP A 177 8.02 -15.40 -14.52
CA ASP A 177 7.86 -15.07 -13.11
C ASP A 177 8.07 -13.56 -12.81
N ALA A 178 7.57 -13.13 -11.65
CA ALA A 178 7.59 -11.72 -11.24
C ALA A 178 9.01 -11.18 -11.05
N ARG A 179 9.94 -12.06 -10.70
CA ARG A 179 11.32 -11.71 -10.43
C ARG A 179 12.08 -11.43 -11.71
N ARG A 180 11.88 -12.26 -12.73
CA ARG A 180 12.45 -12.09 -14.06
C ARG A 180 11.94 -10.80 -14.70
N PHE A 181 10.65 -10.50 -14.57
CA PHE A 181 10.11 -9.20 -14.96
C PHE A 181 10.78 -8.05 -14.20
N ALA A 182 10.92 -8.16 -12.88
CA ALA A 182 11.56 -7.12 -12.07
C ALA A 182 13.05 -6.91 -12.43
N ALA A 183 13.78 -7.98 -12.72
CA ALA A 183 15.18 -7.93 -13.14
C ALA A 183 15.34 -7.25 -14.51
N LEU A 184 14.47 -7.57 -15.48
CA LEU A 184 14.48 -6.93 -16.80
C LEU A 184 14.11 -5.45 -16.69
N ALA A 185 13.05 -5.10 -15.94
CA ALA A 185 12.69 -3.72 -15.66
C ALA A 185 13.86 -2.95 -15.02
N MET A 186 14.57 -3.58 -14.08
CA MET A 186 15.75 -2.99 -13.45
C MET A 186 16.89 -2.73 -14.44
N SER A 187 17.18 -3.65 -15.37
CA SER A 187 18.19 -3.42 -16.43
C SER A 187 17.82 -2.26 -17.37
N LYS A 188 16.53 -1.96 -17.50
CA LYS A 188 15.98 -0.82 -18.26
C LYS A 188 15.88 0.46 -17.42
N GLY A 189 16.31 0.42 -16.14
CA GLY A 189 16.36 1.58 -15.25
C GLY A 189 15.10 1.81 -14.41
N LEU A 190 14.21 0.82 -14.27
CA LEU A 190 13.02 0.90 -13.42
C LEU A 190 13.09 -0.09 -12.25
N LEU A 191 13.11 0.43 -11.03
CA LEU A 191 13.03 -0.39 -9.82
C LEU A 191 11.59 -0.81 -9.54
N THR A 192 11.37 -2.12 -9.47
CA THR A 192 10.11 -2.73 -9.07
C THR A 192 10.36 -3.76 -7.96
N HIS A 193 9.32 -4.16 -7.25
CA HIS A 193 9.41 -5.13 -6.17
C HIS A 193 8.68 -6.42 -6.55
N PRO A 194 9.41 -7.52 -6.81
CA PRO A 194 8.78 -8.79 -7.09
C PRO A 194 8.17 -9.39 -5.82
N LEU A 195 6.94 -9.89 -5.94
CA LEU A 195 6.22 -10.67 -4.95
C LEU A 195 5.88 -12.03 -5.55
N HIS A 196 5.42 -12.97 -4.73
CA HIS A 196 4.92 -14.24 -5.24
C HIS A 196 3.71 -14.02 -6.16
N GLY A 197 3.88 -14.25 -7.46
CA GLY A 197 2.83 -14.10 -8.47
C GLY A 197 2.49 -12.66 -8.90
N SER A 198 3.24 -11.64 -8.45
CA SER A 198 2.98 -10.26 -8.88
C SER A 198 4.21 -9.35 -8.80
N VAL A 199 4.21 -8.31 -9.61
CA VAL A 199 5.21 -7.23 -9.56
C VAL A 199 4.54 -6.00 -8.97
N ARG A 200 5.11 -5.46 -7.89
CA ARG A 200 4.60 -4.29 -7.18
C ARG A 200 5.46 -3.06 -7.45
N MET A 201 4.81 -1.92 -7.69
CA MET A 201 5.45 -0.61 -7.81
C MET A 201 4.80 0.36 -6.82
N SER A 202 5.56 0.80 -5.82
CA SER A 202 5.13 1.81 -4.86
C SER A 202 5.62 3.18 -5.31
N VAL A 203 4.78 3.90 -6.02
CA VAL A 203 5.15 5.15 -6.70
C VAL A 203 5.20 6.32 -5.70
N PRO A 204 6.23 7.19 -5.76
CA PRO A 204 6.27 8.41 -4.96
C PRO A 204 5.17 9.37 -5.43
N MET A 205 4.48 10.01 -4.49
CA MET A 205 3.31 10.84 -4.80
C MET A 205 3.69 12.14 -5.52
N VAL A 206 4.94 12.57 -5.36
CA VAL A 206 5.56 13.72 -6.03
C VAL A 206 6.12 13.39 -7.43
N ILE A 207 5.91 12.17 -7.95
CA ILE A 207 6.42 11.80 -9.28
C ILE A 207 5.83 12.74 -10.35
N THR A 208 6.68 13.23 -11.27
CA THR A 208 6.21 14.04 -12.39
C THR A 208 5.47 13.20 -13.42
N ASP A 209 4.64 13.82 -14.26
CA ASP A 209 3.94 13.11 -15.33
C ASP A 209 4.89 12.50 -16.37
N GLU A 210 6.01 13.16 -16.64
CA GLU A 210 7.07 12.66 -17.51
C GLU A 210 7.74 11.40 -16.92
N GLN A 211 8.10 11.43 -15.64
CA GLN A 211 8.69 10.28 -14.96
C GLN A 211 7.71 9.11 -14.86
N LEU A 212 6.43 9.40 -14.59
CA LEU A 212 5.38 8.38 -14.56
C LEU A 212 5.21 7.72 -15.92
N LEU A 213 5.15 8.52 -16.99
CA LEU A 213 5.04 8.01 -18.36
C LEU A 213 6.26 7.16 -18.75
N LYS A 214 7.48 7.64 -18.44
CA LYS A 214 8.70 6.88 -18.66
C LYS A 214 8.68 5.52 -17.94
N GLY A 215 8.20 5.50 -16.70
CA GLY A 215 8.01 4.26 -15.94
C GLY A 215 7.02 3.31 -16.64
N PHE A 216 5.90 3.82 -17.13
CA PHE A 216 4.90 3.03 -17.86
C PHE A 216 5.44 2.45 -19.17
N GLN A 217 6.23 3.23 -19.92
CA GLN A 217 6.90 2.77 -21.13
C GLN A 217 7.87 1.63 -20.83
N ILE A 218 8.72 1.76 -19.79
CA ILE A 218 9.64 0.69 -19.40
C ILE A 218 8.87 -0.58 -18.99
N LEU A 219 7.76 -0.47 -18.27
CA LEU A 219 6.92 -1.62 -17.91
C LEU A 219 6.36 -2.31 -19.15
N GLU A 220 5.90 -1.55 -20.15
CA GLU A 220 5.33 -2.08 -21.38
C GLU A 220 6.37 -2.75 -22.28
N GLU A 221 7.56 -2.14 -22.40
CA GLU A 221 8.71 -2.74 -23.07
C GLU A 221 9.13 -4.04 -22.38
N THR A 222 9.22 -4.03 -21.04
CA THR A 222 9.50 -5.23 -20.24
C THR A 222 8.46 -6.31 -20.49
N ALA A 223 7.17 -5.96 -20.52
CA ALA A 223 6.09 -6.90 -20.81
C ALA A 223 6.12 -7.44 -22.26
N SER A 224 6.69 -6.69 -23.19
CA SER A 224 6.77 -7.13 -24.59
C SER A 224 7.93 -8.08 -24.81
N GLU A 225 9.08 -7.80 -24.19
CA GLU A 225 10.35 -8.47 -24.45
C GLU A 225 10.67 -9.63 -23.49
N LEU A 226 9.90 -9.83 -22.40
CA LEU A 226 10.24 -10.81 -21.36
C LEU A 226 10.54 -12.22 -21.90
N LYS A 227 9.82 -12.64 -22.94
CA LYS A 227 9.97 -13.94 -23.62
C LYS A 227 11.21 -14.03 -24.52
N ASP A 228 11.79 -12.90 -24.90
CA ASP A 228 12.87 -12.83 -25.89
C ASP A 228 14.25 -13.03 -25.27
N TYR A 229 14.31 -13.07 -23.93
CA TYR A 229 15.54 -13.31 -23.18
C TYR A 229 15.54 -14.72 -22.63
N ASP A 230 16.64 -15.45 -22.83
CA ASP A 230 16.90 -16.74 -22.17
C ASP A 230 17.51 -16.54 -20.76
N PHE A 231 18.29 -15.48 -20.58
CA PHE A 231 18.97 -15.14 -19.32
C PHE A 231 18.81 -13.66 -18.98
N ILE A 232 18.45 -13.36 -17.72
CA ILE A 232 18.34 -12.00 -17.21
C ILE A 232 19.13 -11.89 -15.90
N ALA A 233 20.13 -11.03 -15.86
CA ALA A 233 20.94 -10.88 -14.65
C ALA A 233 20.08 -10.48 -13.44
N GLY A 234 20.06 -11.32 -12.40
CA GLY A 234 19.32 -11.09 -11.15
C GLY A 234 18.02 -11.91 -10.99
N ASP A 235 17.66 -12.74 -11.97
CA ASP A 235 16.47 -13.61 -11.90
C ASP A 235 16.67 -14.90 -11.08
N ASN A 236 17.91 -15.38 -10.89
CA ASN A 236 18.22 -16.69 -10.30
C ASN A 236 18.72 -16.71 -8.81
N MET A 237 18.54 -15.64 -8.02
CA MET A 237 19.14 -15.57 -6.65
C MET A 237 18.28 -16.09 -5.49
#